data_AF-A0A4Q2X1T9-F1
#
_entry.id   AF-A0A4Q2X1T9-F1
#
_cell.length_a   1.000
_cell.length_b   1.000
_cell.length_c   1.000
_cell.angle_alpha   90.00
_cell.angle_beta   90.00
_cell.angle_gamma   90.00
#
_symmetry.space_group_name_H-M   'P 1'
#
loop_
_entity.id
_entity.type
_entity.pdbx_description
1 polymer ?
#
loop_
_entity_poly.entity_id
_entity_poly.type
_entity_poly.pdbx_seq_one_letter_code
_entity_poly.pdbx_strand_id
1 'polypeptide(L)'
;MKLEGEYAVDKGQRAHRIASGVVYVFLIGLTLYTTGLGPAFRTAGYYLLPVACIWFSEAMASYTGVIGGRGRLVEERSHPVFLRWGGWFLLLAVPLALLAMAVLNR
;
A
#
# COMPACT_ATOMS: atom_id res chain seq x y z
N MET A 1 -20.67 12.76 -26.85
CA MET A 1 -20.28 11.82 -25.79
C MET A 1 -18.90 12.26 -25.30
N LYS A 2 -18.82 12.91 -24.13
CA LYS A 2 -17.57 13.46 -23.58
C LYS A 2 -16.63 12.32 -23.20
N LEU A 3 -15.52 12.17 -23.92
CA LEU A 3 -14.38 11.34 -23.55
C LEU A 3 -13.37 12.19 -22.76
N GLU A 4 -13.80 12.78 -21.62
CA GLU A 4 -12.96 13.70 -20.81
C GLU A 4 -12.49 13.09 -19.46
N GLY A 5 -12.73 11.80 -19.19
CA GLY A 5 -12.64 11.30 -17.81
C GLY A 5 -11.57 10.24 -17.47
N GLU A 6 -10.91 9.60 -18.45
CA GLU A 6 -10.33 8.27 -18.17
C GLU A 6 -8.83 8.24 -17.86
N TYR A 7 -8.09 9.36 -18.02
CA TYR A 7 -6.63 9.38 -17.78
C TYR A 7 -6.10 10.69 -17.17
N ALA A 8 -6.93 11.41 -16.41
CA ALA A 8 -6.37 12.40 -15.52
C ALA A 8 -5.69 11.63 -14.38
N VAL A 9 -4.37 11.42 -14.47
CA VAL A 9 -3.56 11.15 -13.29
C VAL A 9 -3.84 12.30 -12.33
N ASP A 10 -4.78 12.08 -11.43
CA ASP A 10 -5.25 13.07 -10.48
C ASP A 10 -4.01 13.58 -9.76
N LYS A 11 -3.79 14.90 -9.71
CA LYS A 11 -2.54 15.46 -9.17
C LYS A 11 -2.25 14.90 -7.77
N GLY A 12 -3.29 14.56 -7.02
CA GLY A 12 -3.18 13.87 -5.73
C GLY A 12 -2.53 12.49 -5.80
N GLN A 13 -2.69 11.71 -6.87
CA GLN A 13 -2.11 10.36 -6.95
C GLN A 13 -0.59 10.38 -7.06
N ARG A 14 -0.01 11.35 -7.78
CA ARG A 14 1.45 11.54 -7.80
C ARG A 14 1.99 11.84 -6.41
N ALA A 15 1.29 12.71 -5.66
CA ALA A 15 1.68 13.05 -4.29
C ALA A 15 1.67 11.82 -3.37
N HIS A 16 0.69 10.91 -3.49
CA HIS A 16 0.66 9.72 -2.64
C HIS A 16 1.72 8.69 -3.02
N ARG A 17 2.09 8.57 -4.30
CA ARG A 17 3.20 7.72 -4.73
C ARG A 17 4.55 8.22 -4.18
N ILE A 18 4.77 9.53 -4.24
CA ILE A 18 5.97 10.17 -3.67
C ILE A 18 5.97 10.00 -2.15
N ALA A 19 4.87 10.34 -1.47
CA ALA A 19 4.76 10.21 -0.02
C ALA A 19 4.96 8.76 0.45
N SER A 20 4.34 7.77 -0.22
CA SER A 20 4.53 6.37 0.14
C SER A 20 5.97 5.90 -0.09
N GLY A 21 6.61 6.37 -1.16
CA GLY A 21 8.03 6.10 -1.43
C GLY A 21 8.95 6.68 -0.36
N VAL A 22 8.70 7.92 0.08
CA VAL A 22 9.44 8.57 1.17
C VAL A 22 9.29 7.80 2.48
N VAL A 23 8.05 7.45 2.85
CA VAL A 23 7.79 6.69 4.09
C VAL A 23 8.43 5.30 4.02
N TYR A 24 8.37 4.63 2.86
CA TYR A 24 9.00 3.32 2.65
C TYR A 24 10.52 3.38 2.85
N VAL A 25 11.21 4.34 2.20
CA VAL A 25 12.65 4.53 2.35
C VAL A 25 13.01 4.91 3.79
N PHE A 26 12.19 5.76 4.43
CA PHE A 26 12.39 6.16 5.82
C PHE A 26 12.30 4.96 6.78
N LEU A 27 11.29 4.10 6.65
CA LEU A 27 11.13 2.91 7.50
C LEU A 27 12.28 1.92 7.33
N ILE A 28 12.74 1.70 6.09
CA ILE A 28 13.89 0.83 5.83
C ILE A 28 15.17 1.45 6.40
N GLY A 29 15.40 2.75 6.18
CA GLY A 29 16.55 3.46 6.72
C GLY A 29 16.60 3.42 8.24
N LEU A 30 15.45 3.61 8.89
CA LEU A 30 15.32 3.48 10.34
C LEU A 30 15.67 2.05 10.80
N THR A 31 15.13 1.03 10.13
CA THR A 31 15.40 -0.38 10.46
C THR A 31 16.88 -0.73 10.25
N LEU A 32 17.51 -0.20 9.21
CA LEU A 32 18.95 -0.35 8.97
C LEU A 32 19.75 0.23 10.13
N TYR A 33 19.38 1.41 10.61
CA TYR A 33 20.05 2.09 11.71
C TYR A 33 19.88 1.37 13.06
N THR A 34 18.69 0.83 13.35
CA THR A 34 18.39 0.24 14.67
C THR A 34 18.74 -1.24 14.78
N THR A 35 18.60 -2.01 13.71
CA THR A 35 18.63 -3.49 13.72
C THR A 35 19.60 -4.11 12.72
N GLY A 36 20.17 -3.32 11.81
CA GLY A 36 21.16 -3.78 10.83
C GLY A 36 20.57 -4.29 9.50
N LEU A 37 21.46 -4.78 8.63
CA LEU A 37 21.17 -5.09 7.21
C LEU A 37 20.17 -6.24 6.99
N GLY A 38 20.30 -7.34 7.73
CA GLY A 38 19.46 -8.52 7.56
C GLY A 38 17.96 -8.25 7.81
N PRO A 39 17.60 -7.68 8.97
CA PRO A 39 16.22 -7.29 9.26
C PRO A 39 15.66 -6.27 8.27
N ALA A 40 16.46 -5.29 7.85
CA ALA A 40 16.03 -4.27 6.91
C ALA A 40 15.62 -4.83 5.54
N PHE A 41 16.31 -5.86 5.02
CA PHE A 41 15.92 -6.51 3.77
C PHE A 41 14.56 -7.21 3.87
N ARG A 42 14.28 -7.89 5.00
CA ARG A 42 12.97 -8.48 5.25
C ARG A 42 11.89 -7.41 5.33
N THR A 43 12.18 -6.33 6.06
CA THR A 43 11.28 -5.18 6.20
C THR A 43 10.97 -4.53 4.85
N ALA A 44 11.97 -4.38 3.97
CA ALA A 44 11.78 -3.89 2.61
C ALA A 44 10.83 -4.80 1.82
N GLY A 45 11.04 -6.12 1.85
CA GLY A 45 10.15 -7.08 1.20
C GLY A 45 8.70 -7.00 1.70
N TYR A 46 8.49 -6.87 3.01
CA TYR A 46 7.15 -6.75 3.59
C TYR A 46 6.43 -5.46 3.18
N TYR A 47 7.12 -4.31 3.19
CA TYR A 47 6.50 -3.04 2.82
C TYR A 47 6.35 -2.82 1.31
N LEU A 48 6.90 -3.70 0.48
CA LEU A 48 6.76 -3.61 -0.96
C LEU A 48 5.30 -3.81 -1.40
N LEU A 49 4.56 -4.66 -0.69
CA LEU A 49 3.13 -4.92 -0.94
C LEU A 49 2.25 -3.68 -0.75
N PRO A 50 2.24 -2.99 0.41
CA PRO A 50 1.43 -1.77 0.58
C PRO A 50 1.82 -0.66 -0.39
N VAL A 51 3.11 -0.51 -0.70
CA VAL A 51 3.58 0.45 -1.70
C VAL A 51 3.02 0.12 -3.08
N ALA A 52 3.05 -1.16 -3.47
CA ALA A 52 2.44 -1.62 -4.72
C ALA A 52 0.93 -1.34 -4.76
N CYS A 53 0.19 -1.56 -3.67
CA CYS A 53 -1.23 -1.24 -3.59
C CYS A 53 -1.52 0.27 -3.78
N ILE A 54 -0.67 1.15 -3.27
CA ILE A 54 -0.80 2.60 -3.46
C ILE A 54 -0.48 2.99 -4.90
N TRP A 55 0.61 2.45 -5.46
CA TRP A 55 1.12 2.81 -6.77
C TRP A 55 0.25 2.30 -7.91
N PHE A 56 -0.20 1.04 -7.80
CA PHE A 56 -1.02 0.32 -8.78
C PHE A 56 -2.50 0.24 -8.39
N SER A 57 -2.97 1.17 -7.55
CA SER A 57 -4.37 1.25 -7.09
C SER A 57 -5.39 1.20 -8.24
N GLU A 58 -5.14 1.90 -9.35
CA GLU A 58 -6.00 1.88 -10.55
C GLU A 58 -6.01 0.51 -11.25
N ALA A 59 -4.85 -0.10 -11.41
CA ALA A 59 -4.73 -1.41 -12.06
C ALA A 59 -5.40 -2.50 -11.22
N MET A 60 -5.23 -2.46 -9.89
CA MET A 60 -5.92 -3.38 -8.99
C MET A 60 -7.42 -3.09 -8.88
N ALA A 61 -7.85 -1.82 -8.94
CA ALA A 61 -9.26 -1.44 -8.95
C ALA A 61 -10.00 -1.96 -10.19
N SER A 62 -9.29 -2.01 -11.33
CA SER A 62 -9.81 -2.54 -12.59
C SER A 62 -9.89 -4.07 -12.64
N TYR A 63 -9.33 -4.77 -11.64
CA TYR A 63 -9.31 -6.22 -11.61
C TYR A 63 -10.69 -6.77 -11.21
N THR A 64 -11.50 -7.08 -12.22
CA THR A 64 -12.79 -7.75 -12.07
C THR A 64 -12.64 -9.21 -12.49
N GLY A 65 -12.96 -10.16 -11.61
CA GLY A 65 -12.81 -11.58 -11.90
C GLY A 65 -13.51 -12.49 -10.88
N VAL A 66 -13.71 -13.75 -11.26
CA VAL A 66 -14.30 -14.77 -10.39
C VAL A 66 -13.22 -15.24 -9.41
N ILE A 67 -13.32 -14.85 -8.13
CA ILE A 67 -12.44 -15.40 -7.10
C ILE A 67 -12.88 -16.85 -6.86
N GLY A 68 -12.16 -17.78 -7.50
CA GLY A 68 -12.43 -19.22 -7.45
C GLY A 68 -12.38 -19.74 -6.01
N GLY A 69 -13.51 -20.29 -5.55
CA GLY A 69 -13.58 -21.00 -4.27
C GLY A 69 -14.95 -20.96 -3.61
N ARG A 70 -15.70 -19.85 -3.74
CA ARG A 70 -17.11 -19.71 -3.26
C ARG A 70 -17.74 -18.31 -3.43
N GLY A 71 -17.03 -17.32 -3.97
CA GLY A 71 -17.40 -15.91 -3.84
C GLY A 71 -18.21 -15.36 -5.00
N ARG A 72 -19.23 -14.55 -4.68
CA ARG A 72 -19.97 -13.65 -5.59
C ARG A 72 -19.10 -13.13 -6.74
N LEU A 73 -19.70 -13.04 -7.93
CA LEU A 73 -19.17 -12.22 -9.01
C LEU A 73 -18.92 -10.81 -8.46
N VAL A 74 -17.64 -10.39 -8.45
CA VAL A 74 -17.27 -9.00 -8.19
C VAL A 74 -17.58 -8.24 -9.48
N GLU A 75 -18.86 -7.92 -9.68
CA GLU A 75 -19.34 -7.18 -10.86
C GLU A 75 -19.01 -5.68 -10.75
N GLU A 76 -18.78 -5.18 -9.53
CA GLU A 76 -18.45 -3.78 -9.28
C GLU A 76 -16.93 -3.55 -9.20
N ARG A 77 -16.44 -2.61 -10.01
CA ARG A 77 -15.07 -2.09 -9.87
C ARG A 77 -14.88 -1.53 -8.47
N SER A 78 -13.86 -2.00 -7.77
CA SER A 78 -13.49 -1.41 -6.48
C SER A 78 -12.99 0.01 -6.71
N HIS A 79 -13.51 1.00 -5.98
CA HIS A 79 -13.06 2.38 -6.15
C HIS A 79 -11.55 2.48 -5.81
N PRO A 80 -10.69 3.05 -6.67
CA PRO A 80 -9.22 3.08 -6.49
C PRO A 80 -8.78 3.76 -5.18
N VAL A 81 -9.65 4.58 -4.60
CA VAL A 81 -9.49 5.22 -3.30
C VAL A 81 -9.41 4.17 -2.18
N PHE A 82 -10.19 3.10 -2.24
CA PHE A 82 -10.18 2.04 -1.21
C PHE A 82 -8.83 1.32 -1.14
N LEU A 83 -8.28 0.92 -2.29
CA LEU A 83 -6.97 0.25 -2.36
C LEU A 83 -5.83 1.16 -1.90
N ARG A 84 -5.93 2.46 -2.22
CA ARG A 84 -4.97 3.47 -1.77
C ARG A 84 -5.00 3.64 -0.25
N TRP A 85 -6.19 3.72 0.35
CA TRP A 85 -6.33 3.76 1.81
C TRP A 85 -5.92 2.45 2.48
N GLY A 86 -6.23 1.29 1.87
CA GLY A 86 -5.79 -0.01 2.35
C GLY A 86 -4.26 -0.15 2.37
N GLY A 87 -3.59 0.33 1.31
CA GLY A 87 -2.13 0.37 1.27
C GLY A 87 -1.54 1.29 2.35
N TRP A 88 -2.13 2.46 2.59
CA TRP A 88 -1.73 3.34 3.69
C TRP A 88 -1.97 2.72 5.07
N PHE A 89 -3.09 2.03 5.25
CA PHE A 89 -3.39 1.30 6.47
C PHE A 89 -2.33 0.24 6.72
N LEU A 90 -1.96 -0.59 5.73
CA LEU A 90 -0.88 -1.56 5.92
C LEU A 90 0.48 -0.89 6.19
N LEU A 91 0.79 0.19 5.47
CA LEU A 91 2.06 0.90 5.61
C LEU A 91 2.25 1.50 7.01
N LEU A 92 1.18 1.97 7.65
CA LEU A 92 1.22 2.62 8.96
C LEU A 92 0.82 1.69 10.11
N ALA A 93 -0.19 0.84 9.93
CA ALA A 93 -0.68 -0.04 11.00
C ALA A 93 0.34 -1.11 11.37
N VAL A 94 1.10 -1.64 10.41
CA VAL A 94 2.15 -2.64 10.69
C VAL A 94 3.26 -2.08 11.60
N PRO A 95 3.92 -0.95 11.29
CA PRO A 95 4.94 -0.41 12.19
C PRO A 95 4.34 0.05 13.51
N LEU A 96 3.11 0.60 13.52
CA LEU A 96 2.44 1.01 14.76
C LEU A 96 2.12 -0.18 15.66
N ALA A 97 1.66 -1.30 15.10
CA ALA A 97 1.38 -2.53 15.83
C ALA A 97 2.66 -3.14 16.40
N LEU A 98 3.76 -3.14 15.63
CA LEU A 98 5.07 -3.58 16.11
C LEU A 98 5.57 -2.71 17.27
N LEU A 99 5.42 -1.39 17.16
CA LEU A 99 5.74 -0.45 18.24
C LEU A 99 4.86 -0.70 19.47
N ALA A 100 3.55 -0.86 19.29
CA ALA A 100 2.62 -1.12 20.38
C ALA A 100 2.97 -2.42 21.12
N MET A 101 3.30 -3.49 20.39
CA MET A 101 3.78 -4.73 20.98
C MET A 101 5.11 -4.55 21.71
N ALA A 102 6.05 -3.79 21.14
CA ALA A 102 7.33 -3.52 21.79
C ALA A 102 7.19 -2.69 23.08
N VAL A 103 6.22 -1.77 23.13
CA VAL A 103 5.91 -0.97 24.33
C VAL A 103 5.17 -1.80 25.37
N LEU A 104 4.20 -2.64 24.97
CA LEU A 104 3.43 -3.48 25.89
C LEU A 104 4.27 -4.62 26.50
N ASN A 105 5.29 -5.08 25.78
CA ASN A 105 6.20 -6.14 26.22
C ASN A 105 7.39 -5.61 27.06
N ARG A 106 7.27 -4.39 27.60
CA ARG A 106 8.29 -3.69 28.38
C ARG A 106 7.78 -3.43 29.79
#